data_AF-A0A453FXG7-F1
#
_entry.id   AF-A0A453FXG7-F1
#
_cell.length_a   1.000
_cell.length_b   1.000
_cell.length_c   1.000
_cell.angle_alpha   90.00
_cell.angle_beta   90.00
_cell.angle_gamma   90.00
#
_symmetry.space_group_name_H-M   'P 1'
#
loop_
_entity.id
_entity.type
_entity.pdbx_description
1 polymer ?
#
loop_
_entity_poly.entity_id
_entity_poly.type
_entity_poly.pdbx_seq_one_letter_code
_entity_poly.pdbx_strand_id
1 'polypeptide(L)'
;KGSSEVFPEYCFEFATMDTLEERAEKDTQCSDVIGLLTQMKPVETRITKRNPQPSYIREIEILMPEGDKIKITLLGKFAYFLTEDVIGSQTVLIITSMMVQRFSGLCLKSTSATRIYIDLDIPETQELLDRNSAEETLPKMGSIDRSNQGTLEEHMFYRRRTLEELTTMRHGNQSDQDFVFTVIATVDRLQEDIQWWYMSCDKCHKLATKDTDNYYCKSCGIYPEKVTPRYRVRLQISDHTSTTSCTLFDEEAARLLNTSASKLLDTQDGKSEEAPKIIQQLCGKRLIFRFKLNDNNLTFGTQNYAVKRTFVPDDRLEMLYLDNKAEEELMDDEVDTVLMKKQNMPDRKSQNNNV
;
A
#
# COMPACT_ATOMS: atom_id res chain seq x y z
N LYS A 1 34.39 -35.32 -40.61
CA LYS A 1 34.38 -34.54 -39.35
C LYS A 1 33.08 -33.77 -39.36
N GLY A 2 32.09 -34.24 -38.58
CA GLY A 2 30.78 -33.58 -38.51
C GLY A 2 30.93 -32.21 -37.87
N SER A 3 30.28 -31.21 -38.46
CA SER A 3 30.03 -29.92 -37.84
C SER A 3 29.31 -30.17 -36.52
N SER A 4 29.95 -29.88 -35.40
CA SER A 4 29.28 -29.83 -34.11
C SER A 4 28.21 -28.75 -34.20
N GLU A 5 26.95 -29.15 -34.24
CA GLU A 5 25.82 -28.23 -34.04
C GLU A 5 26.06 -27.50 -32.72
N VAL A 6 26.35 -26.21 -32.80
CA VAL A 6 26.48 -25.35 -31.62
C VAL A 6 25.05 -25.07 -31.18
N PHE A 7 24.58 -25.80 -30.18
CA PHE A 7 23.28 -25.52 -29.57
C PHE A 7 23.34 -24.15 -28.91
N PRO A 8 22.33 -23.28 -29.13
CA PRO A 8 22.28 -21.99 -28.46
C PRO A 8 22.21 -22.21 -26.95
N GLU A 9 23.06 -21.50 -26.20
CA GLU A 9 23.14 -21.60 -24.74
C GLU A 9 21.83 -21.19 -24.07
N TYR A 10 21.14 -20.21 -24.67
CA TYR A 10 19.83 -19.72 -24.24
C TYR A 10 18.86 -19.71 -25.42
N CYS A 11 17.64 -20.17 -25.20
CA CYS A 11 16.54 -20.09 -26.15
C CYS A 11 15.29 -19.69 -25.37
N PHE A 12 14.72 -18.54 -25.74
CA PHE A 12 13.55 -17.97 -25.09
C PHE A 12 12.44 -17.77 -26.10
N GLU A 13 11.20 -18.00 -25.67
CA GLU A 13 10.01 -17.66 -26.46
C GLU A 13 9.27 -16.52 -25.76
N PHE A 14 9.72 -15.29 -26.02
CA PHE A 14 9.18 -14.09 -25.38
C PHE A 14 7.73 -13.86 -25.80
N ALA A 15 6.84 -13.82 -24.80
CA ALA A 15 5.43 -13.56 -25.02
C ALA A 15 5.16 -12.07 -25.22
N THR A 16 4.37 -11.75 -26.25
CA THR A 16 3.81 -10.41 -26.46
C THR A 16 2.65 -10.15 -25.50
N MET A 17 2.21 -8.90 -25.37
CA MET A 17 1.04 -8.57 -24.56
C MET A 17 -0.22 -9.33 -25.01
N ASP A 18 -0.46 -9.43 -26.31
CA ASP A 18 -1.57 -10.23 -26.88
C ASP A 18 -1.46 -11.72 -26.48
N THR A 19 -0.25 -12.29 -26.56
CA THR A 19 0.01 -13.68 -26.18
C THR A 19 -0.26 -13.89 -24.68
N LEU A 20 0.10 -12.93 -23.84
CA LEU A 20 -0.19 -12.97 -22.42
C LEU A 20 -1.72 -12.87 -22.18
N GLU A 21 -2.43 -12.00 -22.90
CA GLU A 21 -3.89 -11.91 -22.78
C GLU A 21 -4.58 -13.22 -23.16
N GLU A 22 -4.15 -13.89 -24.23
CA GLU A 22 -4.69 -15.18 -24.66
C GLU A 22 -4.42 -16.31 -23.66
N ARG A 23 -3.32 -16.22 -22.91
CA ARG A 23 -2.91 -17.20 -21.89
C ARG A 23 -3.50 -16.90 -20.51
N ALA A 24 -4.09 -15.73 -20.29
CA ALA A 24 -4.76 -15.42 -19.05
C ALA A 24 -5.84 -16.48 -18.73
N GLU A 25 -5.87 -16.95 -17.49
CA GLU A 25 -6.84 -17.95 -17.01
C GLU A 25 -6.65 -19.38 -17.57
N LYS A 26 -5.57 -19.63 -18.33
CA LYS A 26 -5.12 -20.97 -18.73
C LYS A 26 -3.94 -21.41 -17.87
N ASP A 27 -4.21 -22.11 -16.76
CA ASP A 27 -3.21 -22.55 -15.78
C ASP A 27 -2.15 -23.55 -16.32
N THR A 28 -2.23 -23.95 -17.58
CA THR A 28 -1.35 -24.95 -18.20
C THR A 28 -0.17 -24.38 -18.97
N GLN A 29 -0.13 -23.06 -19.23
CA GLN A 29 0.91 -22.45 -20.06
C GLN A 29 1.70 -21.41 -19.28
N CYS A 30 3.03 -21.57 -19.27
CA CYS A 30 3.94 -20.55 -18.77
C CYS A 30 4.45 -19.69 -19.92
N SER A 31 4.85 -18.46 -19.61
CA SER A 31 5.38 -17.50 -20.57
C SER A 31 6.75 -17.02 -20.14
N ASP A 32 7.63 -16.82 -21.13
CA ASP A 32 8.88 -16.11 -20.93
C ASP A 32 8.68 -14.64 -21.30
N VAL A 33 9.29 -13.73 -20.56
CA VAL A 33 9.17 -12.29 -20.81
C VAL A 33 10.53 -11.61 -20.71
N ILE A 34 10.68 -10.53 -21.46
CA ILE A 34 11.83 -9.64 -21.42
C ILE A 34 11.34 -8.19 -21.26
N GLY A 35 12.08 -7.37 -20.52
CA GLY A 35 11.77 -5.95 -20.43
C GLY A 35 12.71 -5.17 -19.51
N LEU A 36 12.65 -3.86 -19.62
CA LEU A 36 13.38 -2.94 -18.74
C LEU A 36 12.70 -2.85 -17.38
N LEU A 37 13.46 -3.03 -16.29
CA LEU A 37 12.96 -2.83 -14.93
C LEU A 37 12.66 -1.34 -14.71
N THR A 38 11.37 -1.01 -14.55
CA THR A 38 10.92 0.38 -14.35
C THR A 38 10.52 0.67 -12.92
N GLN A 39 10.03 -0.33 -12.18
CA GLN A 39 9.71 -0.21 -10.76
C GLN A 39 10.08 -1.48 -10.03
N MET A 40 10.57 -1.32 -8.80
CA MET A 40 10.79 -2.41 -7.85
C MET A 40 10.25 -2.01 -6.49
N LYS A 41 9.49 -2.92 -5.86
CA LYS A 41 9.00 -2.77 -4.49
C LYS A 41 9.92 -3.47 -3.48
N PRO A 42 9.92 -3.03 -2.20
CA PRO A 42 10.48 -3.80 -1.09
C PRO A 42 9.97 -5.24 -1.04
N VAL A 43 10.75 -6.15 -0.44
CA VAL A 43 10.27 -7.52 -0.14
C VAL A 43 9.22 -7.43 0.96
N GLU A 44 8.07 -8.04 0.72
CA GLU A 44 7.00 -8.22 1.68
C GLU A 44 6.90 -9.68 2.12
N THR A 45 6.28 -9.92 3.27
CA THR A 45 5.92 -11.26 3.73
C THR A 45 4.41 -11.38 3.69
N ARG A 46 3.89 -12.46 3.08
CA ARG A 46 2.45 -12.71 2.95
C ARG A 46 2.13 -14.13 3.42
N ILE A 47 1.12 -14.23 4.28
CA ILE A 47 0.57 -15.51 4.75
C ILE A 47 -0.78 -15.70 4.07
N THR A 48 -1.07 -16.90 3.58
CA THR A 48 -2.35 -17.20 2.93
C THR A 48 -3.08 -18.31 3.67
N LYS A 49 -4.42 -18.28 3.69
CA LYS A 49 -5.25 -19.33 4.33
C LYS A 49 -4.92 -20.76 3.84
N ARG A 50 -4.34 -20.91 2.64
CA ARG A 50 -3.94 -22.20 2.04
C ARG A 50 -2.52 -22.63 2.41
N ASN A 51 -1.66 -21.69 2.79
CA ASN A 51 -0.28 -21.98 3.18
C ASN A 51 0.08 -21.09 4.38
N PRO A 52 0.01 -21.62 5.62
CA PRO A 52 0.25 -20.86 6.85
C PRO A 52 1.73 -20.48 7.05
N GLN A 53 2.63 -20.96 6.18
CA GLN A 53 4.02 -20.53 6.17
C GLN A 53 4.16 -19.14 5.49
N PRO A 54 4.88 -18.18 6.11
CA PRO A 54 5.14 -16.88 5.50
C PRO A 54 5.85 -17.03 4.16
N SER A 55 5.23 -16.52 3.10
CA SER A 55 5.81 -16.48 1.76
C SER A 55 6.35 -15.08 1.49
N TYR A 56 7.62 -14.98 1.15
CA TYR A 56 8.22 -13.73 0.71
C TYR A 56 7.75 -13.36 -0.68
N ILE A 57 7.40 -12.10 -0.89
CA ILE A 57 6.87 -11.60 -2.15
C ILE A 57 7.58 -10.30 -2.49
N ARG A 58 7.99 -10.14 -3.74
CA ARG A 58 8.43 -8.85 -4.29
C ARG A 58 7.68 -8.59 -5.58
N GLU A 59 7.12 -7.40 -5.71
CA GLU A 59 6.52 -6.98 -6.97
C GLU A 59 7.45 -6.03 -7.73
N ILE A 60 7.51 -6.23 -9.04
CA ILE A 60 8.26 -5.40 -9.97
C ILE A 60 7.37 -5.03 -11.16
N GLU A 61 7.76 -4.01 -11.90
CA GLU A 61 7.14 -3.62 -13.17
C GLU A 61 8.22 -3.53 -14.24
N ILE A 62 8.00 -4.21 -15.37
CA ILE A 62 8.90 -4.14 -16.52
C ILE A 62 8.20 -3.47 -17.71
N LEU A 63 8.97 -2.71 -18.49
CA LEU A 63 8.58 -2.18 -19.80
C LEU A 63 8.96 -3.19 -20.88
N MET A 64 7.97 -3.75 -21.56
CA MET A 64 8.12 -4.73 -22.63
C MET A 64 8.58 -4.06 -23.94
N PRO A 65 9.14 -4.81 -24.91
CA PRO A 65 9.61 -4.26 -26.19
C PRO A 65 8.57 -3.47 -26.98
N GLU A 66 7.28 -3.81 -26.84
CA GLU A 66 6.17 -3.14 -27.53
C GLU A 66 5.78 -1.80 -26.87
N GLY A 67 6.33 -1.48 -25.70
CA GLY A 67 6.06 -0.25 -24.94
C GLY A 67 5.04 -0.42 -23.81
N ASP A 68 4.41 -1.59 -23.69
CA ASP A 68 3.49 -1.90 -22.59
C ASP A 68 4.25 -2.21 -21.30
N LYS A 69 3.60 -1.94 -20.17
CA LYS A 69 4.13 -2.28 -18.84
C LYS A 69 3.37 -3.44 -18.23
N ILE A 70 4.11 -4.42 -17.71
CA ILE A 70 3.53 -5.59 -17.06
C ILE A 70 4.05 -5.72 -15.63
N LYS A 71 3.11 -6.00 -14.71
CA LYS A 71 3.42 -6.24 -13.29
C LYS A 71 3.78 -7.70 -13.07
N ILE A 72 4.80 -7.93 -12.27
CA ILE A 72 5.34 -9.25 -11.98
C ILE A 72 5.45 -9.45 -10.46
N THR A 73 4.93 -10.57 -9.98
CA THR A 73 5.00 -11.01 -8.59
C THR A 73 6.02 -12.15 -8.44
N LEU A 74 7.15 -11.86 -7.80
CA LEU A 74 8.20 -12.82 -7.47
C LEU A 74 7.96 -13.42 -6.09
N LEU A 75 7.98 -14.75 -5.97
CA LEU A 75 7.72 -15.48 -4.74
C LEU A 75 8.94 -16.18 -4.16
N GLY A 76 8.95 -16.32 -2.83
CA GLY A 76 9.93 -17.09 -2.09
C GLY A 76 11.35 -16.60 -2.36
N LYS A 77 12.24 -17.50 -2.81
CA LYS A 77 13.64 -17.17 -3.11
C LYS A 77 13.78 -16.09 -4.20
N PHE A 78 12.85 -16.03 -5.16
CA PHE A 78 12.92 -15.05 -6.24
C PHE A 78 12.65 -13.64 -5.75
N ALA A 79 11.92 -13.48 -4.63
CA ALA A 79 11.66 -12.18 -4.05
C ALA A 79 12.95 -11.45 -3.66
N TYR A 80 14.01 -12.18 -3.31
CA TYR A 80 15.32 -11.62 -2.92
C TYR A 80 16.34 -11.58 -4.07
N PHE A 81 15.99 -12.05 -5.26
CA PHE A 81 16.93 -12.16 -6.37
C PHE A 81 17.40 -10.80 -6.90
N LEU A 82 16.53 -9.79 -6.84
CA LEU A 82 16.81 -8.42 -7.30
C LEU A 82 17.16 -7.55 -6.10
N THR A 83 18.40 -7.12 -5.96
CA THR A 83 18.85 -6.22 -4.89
C THR A 83 19.43 -4.95 -5.47
N GLU A 84 19.52 -3.88 -4.68
CA GLU A 84 20.00 -2.57 -5.15
C GLU A 84 21.43 -2.62 -5.69
N ASP A 85 22.27 -3.51 -5.14
CA ASP A 85 23.64 -3.74 -5.59
C ASP A 85 23.74 -4.49 -6.93
N VAL A 86 22.66 -5.13 -7.35
CA VAL A 86 22.58 -5.92 -8.59
C VAL A 86 21.93 -5.13 -9.73
N ILE A 87 21.21 -4.04 -9.43
CA ILE A 87 20.46 -3.25 -10.41
C ILE A 87 21.27 -2.02 -10.83
N GLY A 88 21.39 -1.82 -12.14
CA GLY A 88 22.03 -0.65 -12.75
C GLY A 88 21.07 0.51 -13.02
N SER A 89 21.54 1.54 -13.72
CA SER A 89 20.71 2.68 -14.14
C SER A 89 19.64 2.29 -15.16
N GLN A 90 19.94 1.30 -16.01
CA GLN A 90 19.00 0.61 -16.89
C GLN A 90 19.29 -0.88 -16.74
N THR A 91 18.29 -1.64 -16.31
CA THR A 91 18.42 -3.09 -16.10
C THR A 91 17.37 -3.82 -16.92
N VAL A 92 17.81 -4.69 -17.81
CA VAL A 92 16.95 -5.59 -18.57
C VAL A 92 16.80 -6.89 -17.81
N LEU A 93 15.56 -7.32 -17.62
CA LEU A 93 15.23 -8.58 -17.00
C LEU A 93 14.67 -9.54 -18.05
N ILE A 94 15.20 -10.76 -18.06
CA ILE A 94 14.61 -11.90 -18.74
C ILE A 94 14.09 -12.85 -17.68
N ILE A 95 12.79 -13.12 -17.70
CA ILE A 95 12.13 -13.94 -16.69
C ILE A 95 11.36 -15.06 -17.37
N THR A 96 11.74 -16.30 -17.09
CA THR A 96 11.16 -17.48 -17.75
C THR A 96 10.10 -18.16 -16.90
N SER A 97 9.28 -18.98 -17.55
CA SER A 97 8.31 -19.88 -16.90
C SER A 97 7.35 -19.16 -15.94
N MET A 98 6.84 -18.01 -16.37
CA MET A 98 5.91 -17.18 -15.60
C MET A 98 4.47 -17.60 -15.84
N MET A 99 3.69 -17.67 -14.76
CA MET A 99 2.26 -17.95 -14.84
C MET A 99 1.50 -16.65 -15.09
N VAL A 100 0.63 -16.65 -16.09
CA VAL A 100 -0.19 -15.49 -16.43
C VAL A 100 -1.50 -15.50 -15.64
N GLN A 101 -1.81 -14.39 -14.98
CA GLN A 101 -2.99 -14.25 -14.14
C GLN A 101 -3.70 -12.92 -14.39
N ARG A 102 -4.99 -12.87 -14.06
CA ARG A 102 -5.78 -11.63 -14.10
C ARG A 102 -6.14 -11.22 -12.68
N PHE A 103 -5.41 -10.25 -12.12
CA PHE A 103 -5.63 -9.70 -10.79
C PHE A 103 -5.65 -8.17 -10.86
N SER A 104 -6.86 -7.59 -10.97
CA SER A 104 -7.04 -6.14 -11.21
C SER A 104 -6.33 -5.64 -12.49
N GLY A 105 -6.19 -6.51 -13.49
CA GLY A 105 -5.39 -6.32 -14.69
C GLY A 105 -4.58 -7.58 -15.02
N LEU A 106 -3.89 -7.59 -16.16
CA LEU A 106 -2.99 -8.68 -16.52
C LEU A 106 -1.71 -8.60 -15.69
N CYS A 107 -1.28 -9.71 -15.10
CA CYS A 107 -0.06 -9.78 -14.31
C CYS A 107 0.60 -11.16 -14.40
N LEU A 108 1.88 -11.21 -14.05
CA LEU A 108 2.66 -12.44 -14.06
C LEU A 108 3.07 -12.84 -12.65
N LYS A 109 3.16 -14.15 -12.42
CA LYS A 109 3.57 -14.73 -11.14
C LYS A 109 4.65 -15.79 -11.34
N SER A 110 5.69 -15.74 -10.53
CA SER A 110 6.77 -16.73 -10.59
C SER A 110 6.29 -18.12 -10.20
N THR A 111 6.80 -19.14 -10.88
CA THR A 111 6.59 -20.56 -10.59
C THR A 111 7.86 -21.19 -10.01
N SER A 112 7.82 -22.47 -9.64
CA SER A 112 9.02 -23.19 -9.21
C SER A 112 10.07 -23.36 -10.31
N ALA A 113 9.65 -23.27 -11.58
CA ALA A 113 10.52 -23.38 -12.76
C ALA A 113 11.11 -22.03 -13.21
N THR A 114 10.65 -20.92 -12.62
CA THR A 114 11.12 -19.58 -13.01
C THR A 114 12.62 -19.43 -12.90
N ARG A 115 13.22 -18.81 -13.92
CA ARG A 115 14.60 -18.32 -13.92
C ARG A 115 14.59 -16.84 -14.25
N ILE A 116 15.48 -16.10 -13.61
CA ILE A 116 15.66 -14.66 -13.83
C ILE A 116 17.09 -14.47 -14.32
N TYR A 117 17.25 -13.79 -15.45
CA TYR A 117 18.53 -13.35 -15.98
C TYR A 117 18.51 -11.82 -16.03
N ILE A 118 19.65 -11.21 -15.73
CA ILE A 118 19.83 -9.76 -15.67
C ILE A 118 20.88 -9.42 -16.72
N ASP A 119 20.55 -8.46 -17.58
CA ASP A 119 21.46 -7.90 -18.59
C ASP A 119 22.20 -8.99 -19.40
N LEU A 120 21.46 -10.04 -19.79
CA LEU A 120 22.01 -11.14 -20.59
C LEU A 120 22.44 -10.62 -21.96
N ASP A 121 23.65 -10.99 -22.41
CA ASP A 121 24.22 -10.58 -23.70
C ASP A 121 23.55 -11.31 -24.88
N ILE A 122 22.35 -10.84 -25.23
CA ILE A 122 21.55 -11.29 -26.38
C ILE A 122 21.02 -10.09 -27.17
N PRO A 123 20.73 -10.24 -28.48
CA PRO A 123 20.26 -9.14 -29.32
C PRO A 123 19.05 -8.39 -28.76
N GLU A 124 18.10 -9.11 -28.15
CA GLU A 124 16.87 -8.55 -27.59
C GLU A 124 17.13 -7.60 -26.41
N THR A 125 18.14 -7.90 -25.59
CA THR A 125 18.60 -7.02 -24.50
C THR A 125 19.16 -5.72 -25.07
N GLN A 126 20.02 -5.83 -26.08
CA GLN A 126 20.65 -4.66 -26.69
C GLN A 126 19.62 -3.76 -27.38
N GLU A 127 18.65 -4.36 -28.08
CA GLU A 127 17.59 -3.62 -28.75
C GLU A 127 16.74 -2.81 -27.76
N LEU A 128 16.41 -3.37 -26.60
CA LEU A 128 15.70 -2.67 -25.53
C LEU A 128 16.50 -1.49 -24.96
N LEU A 129 17.81 -1.66 -24.76
CA LEU A 129 18.67 -0.58 -24.26
C LEU A 129 18.81 0.54 -25.29
N ASP A 130 19.06 0.21 -26.56
CA ASP A 130 19.23 1.20 -27.64
C ASP A 130 17.98 2.06 -27.84
N ARG A 131 16.79 1.43 -27.82
CA ARG A 131 15.49 2.11 -27.96
C ARG A 131 15.19 3.07 -26.81
N ASN A 132 15.72 2.80 -25.61
CA ASN A 132 15.42 3.56 -24.40
C ASN A 132 16.62 4.39 -23.89
N SER A 133 17.67 4.54 -24.71
CA SER A 133 18.92 5.27 -24.39
C SER A 133 18.73 6.77 -24.12
N ALA A 134 17.57 7.35 -24.47
CA ALA A 134 17.24 8.77 -24.25
C ALA A 134 16.44 9.06 -22.97
N GLU A 135 15.88 8.04 -22.30
CA GLU A 135 15.19 8.17 -21.01
C GLU A 135 16.11 7.63 -19.89
N GLU A 136 16.59 8.52 -19.02
CA GLU A 136 17.14 8.14 -17.71
C GLU A 136 16.01 7.54 -16.85
N THR A 137 15.64 6.30 -17.15
CA THR A 137 14.64 5.55 -16.40
C THR A 137 15.33 4.87 -15.23
N LEU A 138 15.82 5.64 -14.27
CA LEU A 138 16.18 5.08 -12.97
C LEU A 138 14.98 4.29 -12.46
N PRO A 139 15.15 3.04 -12.00
CA PRO A 139 14.09 2.32 -11.32
C PRO A 139 13.60 3.20 -10.18
N LYS A 140 12.40 3.77 -10.30
CA LYS A 140 11.81 4.48 -9.19
C LYS A 140 11.50 3.39 -8.18
N MET A 141 12.23 3.39 -7.06
CA MET A 141 11.82 2.62 -5.90
C MET A 141 10.41 3.09 -5.60
N GLY A 142 9.44 2.23 -5.89
CA GLY A 142 8.06 2.55 -5.64
C GLY A 142 7.95 2.67 -4.14
N SER A 143 7.84 3.90 -3.61
CA SER A 143 7.28 4.10 -2.29
C SER A 143 5.89 3.47 -2.37
N ILE A 144 5.78 2.27 -1.82
CA ILE A 144 4.53 1.55 -1.89
C ILE A 144 3.60 2.32 -0.97
N ASP A 145 2.66 3.07 -1.54
CA ASP A 145 1.44 3.39 -0.81
C ASP A 145 0.66 2.08 -0.62
N ARG A 146 1.12 1.26 0.33
CA ARG A 146 0.56 -0.04 0.73
C ARG A 146 -0.90 0.12 1.19
N SER A 147 -1.33 1.36 1.38
CA SER A 147 -2.70 1.68 1.72
C SER A 147 -3.71 1.35 0.63
N ASN A 148 -3.34 1.10 -0.63
CA ASN A 148 -4.35 0.93 -1.70
C ASN A 148 -4.34 -0.42 -2.44
N GLN A 149 -3.48 -1.39 -2.08
CA GLN A 149 -3.47 -2.74 -2.67
C GLN A 149 -3.71 -3.81 -1.61
N GLY A 150 -4.53 -4.83 -1.95
CA GLY A 150 -4.98 -5.88 -1.02
C GLY A 150 -6.49 -6.09 -1.04
N THR A 151 -6.95 -7.18 -0.43
CA THR A 151 -8.36 -7.46 -0.18
C THR A 151 -8.95 -6.42 0.77
N LEU A 152 -10.28 -6.26 0.77
CA LEU A 152 -10.97 -5.38 1.73
C LEU A 152 -10.54 -5.68 3.18
N GLU A 153 -10.37 -6.97 3.51
CA GLU A 153 -9.90 -7.45 4.80
C GLU A 153 -8.49 -6.89 5.10
N GLU A 154 -7.52 -7.07 4.19
CA GLU A 154 -6.16 -6.55 4.34
C GLU A 154 -6.14 -5.02 4.55
N HIS A 155 -7.04 -4.29 3.91
CA HIS A 155 -7.19 -2.84 4.09
C HIS A 155 -7.81 -2.42 5.42
N MET A 156 -8.76 -3.20 5.95
CA MET A 156 -9.45 -2.94 7.21
C MET A 156 -8.52 -3.11 8.41
N PHE A 157 -7.60 -4.07 8.34
CA PHE A 157 -6.68 -4.42 9.44
C PHE A 157 -5.24 -3.95 9.19
N TYR A 158 -5.00 -3.13 8.15
CA TYR A 158 -3.68 -2.65 7.80
C TYR A 158 -3.01 -1.91 8.96
N ARG A 159 -1.96 -2.52 9.55
CA ARG A 159 -1.22 -2.00 10.71
C ARG A 159 -2.17 -1.42 11.76
N ARG A 160 -3.17 -2.22 12.17
CA ARG A 160 -4.16 -1.81 13.17
C ARG A 160 -3.49 -1.32 14.45
N ARG A 161 -3.94 -0.18 14.96
CA ARG A 161 -3.51 0.44 16.22
C ARG A 161 -4.71 0.93 17.02
N THR A 162 -4.49 1.13 18.31
CA THR A 162 -5.35 1.93 19.19
C THR A 162 -5.11 3.43 18.97
N LEU A 163 -6.03 4.27 19.44
CA LEU A 163 -5.86 5.73 19.39
C LEU A 163 -4.68 6.19 20.26
N GLU A 164 -4.43 5.56 21.41
CA GLU A 164 -3.26 5.88 22.24
C GLU A 164 -1.95 5.61 21.49
N GLU A 165 -1.79 4.44 20.86
CA GLU A 165 -0.61 4.13 20.05
C GLU A 165 -0.43 5.09 18.87
N LEU A 166 -1.54 5.45 18.19
CA LEU A 166 -1.50 6.39 17.07
C LEU A 166 -1.07 7.80 17.53
N THR A 167 -1.58 8.26 18.68
CA THR A 167 -1.36 9.63 19.18
C THR A 167 0.01 9.83 19.83
N THR A 168 0.60 8.75 20.35
CA THR A 168 1.94 8.74 20.96
C THR A 168 3.08 8.54 19.95
N MET A 169 2.77 8.17 18.71
CA MET A 169 3.78 7.88 17.66
C MET A 169 4.60 9.09 17.24
N ARG A 170 5.94 8.93 17.14
CA ARG A 170 6.90 9.97 16.73
C ARG A 170 7.93 9.39 15.75
N HIS A 171 8.69 10.27 15.06
CA HIS A 171 9.71 9.89 14.07
C HIS A 171 10.84 8.95 14.57
N GLY A 172 10.94 8.68 15.88
CA GLY A 172 12.01 7.86 16.48
C GLY A 172 11.88 6.34 16.30
N ASN A 173 10.78 5.83 15.76
CA ASN A 173 10.55 4.39 15.59
C ASN A 173 10.83 3.95 14.14
N GLN A 174 12.12 3.84 13.79
CA GLN A 174 12.71 3.35 12.53
C GLN A 174 12.42 4.13 11.23
N SER A 175 13.48 4.26 10.43
CA SER A 175 13.58 4.99 9.16
C SER A 175 12.71 4.39 8.04
N ASP A 176 12.14 5.27 7.22
CA ASP A 176 11.50 5.00 5.92
C ASP A 176 10.22 4.15 5.90
N GLN A 177 9.40 4.22 6.95
CA GLN A 177 8.06 3.62 6.91
C GLN A 177 6.97 4.62 6.50
N ASP A 178 6.11 4.23 5.55
CA ASP A 178 4.82 4.88 5.35
C ASP A 178 4.02 4.79 6.67
N PHE A 179 3.82 5.93 7.33
CA PHE A 179 3.07 6.06 8.59
C PHE A 179 1.55 5.96 8.36
N VAL A 180 1.14 4.86 7.72
CA VAL A 180 -0.25 4.53 7.43
C VAL A 180 -0.72 3.50 8.44
N PHE A 181 -1.85 3.80 9.10
CA PHE A 181 -2.42 2.95 10.14
C PHE A 181 -3.93 2.91 10.03
N THR A 182 -4.52 1.84 10.54
CA THR A 182 -5.97 1.73 10.73
C THR A 182 -6.32 1.75 12.21
N VAL A 183 -7.44 2.39 12.55
CA VAL A 183 -7.98 2.43 13.91
C VAL A 183 -9.48 2.17 13.84
N ILE A 184 -9.99 1.30 14.70
CA ILE A 184 -11.44 1.16 14.92
C ILE A 184 -11.87 2.10 16.03
N ALA A 185 -12.78 3.02 15.74
CA ALA A 185 -13.22 4.03 16.70
C ALA A 185 -14.69 4.39 16.49
N THR A 186 -15.31 4.94 17.52
CA THR A 186 -16.67 5.48 17.48
C THR A 186 -16.62 6.98 17.27
N VAL A 187 -17.50 7.50 16.43
CA VAL A 187 -17.67 8.96 16.28
C VAL A 187 -18.47 9.48 17.46
N ASP A 188 -17.85 10.26 18.34
CA ASP A 188 -18.52 10.80 19.52
C ASP A 188 -19.42 11.98 19.13
N ARG A 189 -18.84 12.91 18.35
CA ARG A 189 -19.51 14.15 17.95
C ARG A 189 -18.86 14.77 16.73
N LEU A 190 -19.64 15.59 16.02
CA LEU A 190 -19.14 16.58 15.09
C LEU A 190 -18.52 17.74 15.86
N GLN A 191 -17.36 18.23 15.40
CA GLN A 191 -16.77 19.47 15.92
C GLN A 191 -17.20 20.63 15.03
N GLU A 192 -18.00 21.53 15.61
CA GLU A 192 -18.63 22.68 14.91
C GLU A 192 -17.77 23.96 14.98
N ASP A 193 -16.56 23.88 15.53
CA ASP A 193 -15.59 24.99 15.55
C ASP A 193 -15.07 25.34 14.14
N ILE A 194 -15.31 24.45 13.17
CA ILE A 194 -14.95 24.61 11.76
C ILE A 194 -16.14 24.30 10.87
N GLN A 195 -16.29 25.10 9.81
CA GLN A 195 -17.27 24.87 8.75
C GLN A 195 -17.06 23.50 8.08
N TRP A 196 -18.15 22.74 7.95
CA TRP A 196 -18.15 21.36 7.42
C TRP A 196 -17.81 21.25 5.93
N TRP A 197 -17.67 22.39 5.25
CA TRP A 197 -17.29 22.51 3.84
C TRP A 197 -16.37 23.71 3.64
N TYR A 198 -15.76 23.78 2.47
CA TYR A 198 -14.97 24.93 2.03
C TYR A 198 -15.04 25.10 0.51
N MET A 199 -14.79 26.31 0.02
CA MET A 199 -14.62 26.55 -1.42
C MET A 199 -13.24 26.10 -1.88
N SER A 200 -13.21 25.22 -2.87
CA SER A 200 -11.97 24.66 -3.42
C SER A 200 -11.64 25.22 -4.79
N CYS A 201 -10.34 25.37 -5.08
CA CYS A 201 -9.82 25.67 -6.40
C CYS A 201 -10.01 24.49 -7.36
N ASP A 202 -10.50 24.75 -8.55
CA ASP A 202 -10.61 23.78 -9.64
C ASP A 202 -9.28 23.14 -10.05
N LYS A 203 -8.16 23.87 -10.01
CA LYS A 203 -6.84 23.35 -10.42
C LYS A 203 -6.15 22.44 -9.39
N CYS A 204 -6.22 22.78 -8.10
CA CYS A 204 -5.47 22.06 -7.06
C CYS A 204 -6.34 21.49 -5.93
N HIS A 205 -7.64 21.76 -5.93
CA HIS A 205 -8.62 21.28 -4.95
C HIS A 205 -8.38 21.72 -3.49
N LYS A 206 -7.39 22.58 -3.26
CA LYS A 206 -7.14 23.25 -1.98
C LYS A 206 -8.07 24.45 -1.79
N LEU A 207 -8.09 24.96 -0.57
CA LEU A 207 -8.90 26.11 -0.16
C LEU A 207 -8.67 27.33 -1.06
N ALA A 208 -9.77 27.86 -1.59
CA ALA A 208 -9.84 29.16 -2.23
C ALA A 208 -10.62 30.10 -1.30
N THR A 209 -10.01 31.23 -0.93
CA THR A 209 -10.59 32.19 0.01
C THR A 209 -11.30 33.29 -0.78
N LYS A 210 -12.46 33.74 -0.30
CA LYS A 210 -13.15 34.87 -0.93
C LYS A 210 -12.33 36.14 -0.73
N ASP A 211 -11.99 36.80 -1.83
CA ASP A 211 -11.27 38.07 -1.90
C ASP A 211 -12.14 39.07 -2.67
N THR A 212 -12.84 39.93 -1.94
CA THR A 212 -13.92 40.80 -2.46
C THR A 212 -14.97 40.01 -3.25
N ASP A 213 -14.98 40.14 -4.59
CA ASP A 213 -15.95 39.51 -5.48
C ASP A 213 -15.46 38.19 -6.09
N ASN A 214 -14.15 37.93 -6.02
CA ASN A 214 -13.52 36.74 -6.59
C ASN A 214 -13.04 35.79 -5.49
N TYR A 215 -12.60 34.60 -5.89
CA TYR A 215 -11.88 33.70 -5.00
C TYR A 215 -10.41 33.70 -5.34
N TYR A 216 -9.55 33.68 -4.33
CA TYR A 216 -8.11 33.59 -4.46
C TYR A 216 -7.59 32.28 -3.89
N CYS A 217 -6.82 31.54 -4.69
CA CYS A 217 -6.17 30.32 -4.28
C CYS A 217 -4.72 30.61 -3.88
N LYS A 218 -4.45 30.69 -2.57
CA LYS A 218 -3.09 30.91 -2.05
C LYS A 218 -2.09 29.83 -2.48
N SER A 219 -2.57 28.59 -2.67
CA SER A 219 -1.68 27.48 -3.06
C SER A 219 -1.22 27.57 -4.51
N CYS A 220 -2.03 28.14 -5.40
CA CYS A 220 -1.68 28.32 -6.81
C CYS A 220 -1.18 29.74 -7.11
N GLY A 221 -1.42 30.71 -6.22
CA GLY A 221 -1.12 32.12 -6.45
C GLY A 221 -2.02 32.78 -7.50
N ILE A 222 -3.22 32.24 -7.74
CA ILE A 222 -4.13 32.70 -8.80
C ILE A 222 -5.56 32.92 -8.29
N TYR A 223 -6.34 33.66 -9.07
CA TYR A 223 -7.80 33.66 -8.98
C TYR A 223 -8.33 32.55 -9.90
N PRO A 224 -8.83 31.41 -9.36
CA PRO A 224 -9.41 30.37 -10.19
C PRO A 224 -10.67 30.84 -10.93
N GLU A 225 -10.86 30.34 -12.15
CA GLU A 225 -12.05 30.62 -12.96
C GLU A 225 -13.31 30.00 -12.34
N LYS A 226 -13.15 28.83 -11.70
CA LYS A 226 -14.23 28.15 -11.01
C LYS A 226 -13.80 27.70 -9.61
N VAL A 227 -14.72 27.84 -8.68
CA VAL A 227 -14.62 27.25 -7.35
C VAL A 227 -15.73 26.23 -7.13
N THR A 228 -15.44 25.19 -6.36
CA THR A 228 -16.42 24.13 -6.06
C THR A 228 -16.42 23.85 -4.56
N PRO A 229 -17.59 23.82 -3.90
CA PRO A 229 -17.70 23.39 -2.51
C PRO A 229 -17.21 21.95 -2.31
N ARG A 230 -16.45 21.72 -1.24
CA ARG A 230 -15.87 20.42 -0.87
C ARG A 230 -15.98 20.16 0.62
N TYR A 231 -16.09 18.89 1.04
CA TYR A 231 -16.20 18.56 2.46
C TYR A 231 -14.93 18.82 3.25
N ARG A 232 -15.13 19.27 4.50
CA ARG A 232 -14.15 19.33 5.59
C ARG A 232 -14.88 19.02 6.90
N VAL A 233 -15.21 17.76 7.11
CA VAL A 233 -15.97 17.32 8.29
C VAL A 233 -14.99 16.95 9.39
N ARG A 234 -14.97 17.71 10.49
CA ARG A 234 -14.14 17.42 11.65
C ARG A 234 -14.93 16.64 12.70
N LEU A 235 -14.39 15.50 13.11
CA LEU A 235 -15.02 14.59 14.07
C LEU A 235 -14.14 14.44 15.31
N GLN A 236 -14.77 14.32 16.47
CA GLN A 236 -14.14 13.71 17.62
C GLN A 236 -14.43 12.21 17.60
N ILE A 237 -13.40 11.39 17.75
CA ILE A 237 -13.52 9.94 17.77
C ILE A 237 -12.87 9.37 19.04
N SER A 238 -13.43 8.29 19.56
CA SER A 238 -12.91 7.57 20.72
C SER A 238 -12.84 6.07 20.49
N ASP A 239 -11.88 5.44 21.16
CA ASP A 239 -11.82 3.99 21.37
C ASP A 239 -11.66 3.72 22.88
N HIS A 240 -11.35 2.48 23.26
CA HIS A 240 -11.19 2.11 24.66
C HIS A 240 -9.91 2.68 25.31
N THR A 241 -8.99 3.27 24.54
CA THR A 241 -7.69 3.77 25.01
C THR A 241 -7.63 5.28 25.09
N SER A 242 -8.22 6.00 24.13
CA SER A 242 -8.06 7.45 24.01
C SER A 242 -9.17 8.11 23.19
N THR A 243 -9.11 9.43 23.10
CA THR A 243 -9.99 10.27 22.29
C THR A 243 -9.14 11.24 21.48
N THR A 244 -9.48 11.45 20.21
CA THR A 244 -8.74 12.37 19.33
C THR A 244 -9.66 13.03 18.30
N SER A 245 -9.09 13.92 17.48
CA SER A 245 -9.81 14.59 16.40
C SER A 245 -9.36 14.09 15.02
N CYS A 246 -10.30 13.89 14.10
CA CYS A 246 -9.98 13.58 12.72
C CYS A 246 -10.78 14.44 11.74
N THR A 247 -10.28 14.57 10.51
CA THR A 247 -10.97 15.30 9.44
C THR A 247 -11.20 14.40 8.23
N LEU A 248 -12.46 14.28 7.81
CA LEU A 248 -12.86 13.70 6.52
C LEU A 248 -12.87 14.81 5.46
N PHE A 249 -12.04 14.65 4.45
CA PHE A 249 -12.00 15.52 3.28
C PHE A 249 -12.85 14.96 2.14
N ASP A 250 -13.13 15.83 1.18
CA ASP A 250 -14.11 15.67 0.10
C ASP A 250 -14.34 14.24 -0.41
N GLU A 251 -13.34 13.62 -1.03
CA GLU A 251 -13.50 12.30 -1.68
C GLU A 251 -14.03 11.24 -0.70
N GLU A 252 -13.47 11.20 0.50
CA GLU A 252 -13.81 10.19 1.48
C GLU A 252 -15.14 10.49 2.18
N ALA A 253 -15.41 11.76 2.48
CA ALA A 253 -16.71 12.18 3.00
C ALA A 253 -17.84 11.94 1.99
N ALA A 254 -17.63 12.29 0.71
CA ALA A 254 -18.61 12.09 -0.35
C ALA A 254 -18.89 10.61 -0.58
N ARG A 255 -17.87 9.75 -0.49
CA ARG A 255 -18.03 8.29 -0.57
C ARG A 255 -18.80 7.74 0.62
N LEU A 256 -18.48 8.17 1.84
CA LEU A 256 -19.14 7.70 3.07
C LEU A 256 -20.60 8.16 3.14
N LEU A 257 -20.90 9.38 2.69
CA LEU A 257 -22.23 9.99 2.72
C LEU A 257 -23.04 9.73 1.43
N ASN A 258 -22.40 9.19 0.39
CA ASN A 258 -22.97 8.96 -0.93
C ASN A 258 -23.62 10.21 -1.56
N THR A 259 -23.03 11.39 -1.34
CA THR A 259 -23.51 12.68 -1.87
C THR A 259 -22.39 13.73 -1.83
N SER A 260 -22.37 14.66 -2.78
CA SER A 260 -21.37 15.74 -2.82
C SER A 260 -21.72 16.89 -1.89
N ALA A 261 -20.71 17.67 -1.48
CA ALA A 261 -20.92 18.87 -0.66
C ALA A 261 -21.80 19.90 -1.37
N SER A 262 -21.59 20.11 -2.67
CA SER A 262 -22.41 21.02 -3.49
C SER A 262 -23.89 20.65 -3.44
N LYS A 263 -24.21 19.36 -3.63
CA LYS A 263 -25.60 18.90 -3.60
C LYS A 263 -26.25 19.13 -2.24
N LEU A 264 -25.50 18.94 -1.14
CA LEU A 264 -26.02 19.22 0.20
C LEU A 264 -26.24 20.72 0.43
N LEU A 265 -25.35 21.58 -0.06
CA LEU A 265 -25.50 23.03 0.06
C LEU A 265 -26.71 23.54 -0.73
N ASP A 266 -26.94 23.02 -1.94
CA ASP A 266 -28.09 23.37 -2.76
C ASP A 266 -29.42 23.04 -2.05
N THR A 267 -29.43 21.99 -1.21
CA THR A 267 -30.62 21.56 -0.45
C THR A 267 -30.79 22.26 0.90
N GLN A 268 -29.88 23.14 1.31
CA GLN A 268 -29.85 23.76 2.64
C GLN A 268 -30.55 25.13 2.71
N ASP A 269 -31.10 25.65 1.60
CA ASP A 269 -31.85 26.92 1.55
C ASP A 269 -31.16 28.09 2.29
N GLY A 270 -29.82 28.20 2.15
CA GLY A 270 -29.02 29.25 2.78
C GLY A 270 -28.48 28.94 4.18
N LYS A 271 -28.84 27.81 4.81
CA LYS A 271 -28.29 27.34 6.09
C LYS A 271 -26.94 26.63 5.92
N SER A 272 -25.98 27.32 5.30
CA SER A 272 -24.68 26.73 4.96
C SER A 272 -23.73 26.55 6.15
N GLU A 273 -24.04 27.15 7.30
CA GLU A 273 -23.21 27.08 8.51
C GLU A 273 -23.45 25.78 9.29
N GLU A 274 -24.72 25.38 9.43
CA GLU A 274 -25.11 24.16 10.12
C GLU A 274 -24.79 22.92 9.27
N ALA A 275 -24.21 21.89 9.90
CA ALA A 275 -23.95 20.64 9.20
C ALA A 275 -25.26 19.90 8.90
N PRO A 276 -25.50 19.44 7.66
CA PRO A 276 -26.66 18.66 7.29
C PRO A 276 -26.88 17.43 8.18
N LYS A 277 -28.15 17.04 8.39
CA LYS A 277 -28.54 15.88 9.20
C LYS A 277 -27.80 14.60 8.80
N ILE A 278 -27.53 14.39 7.51
CA ILE A 278 -26.79 13.23 7.02
C ILE A 278 -25.34 13.17 7.56
N ILE A 279 -24.71 14.32 7.79
CA ILE A 279 -23.38 14.42 8.43
C ILE A 279 -23.52 14.18 9.93
N GLN A 280 -24.54 14.76 10.58
CA GLN A 280 -24.80 14.57 12.01
C GLN A 280 -25.04 13.09 12.35
N GLN A 281 -25.67 12.32 11.44
CA GLN A 281 -25.88 10.87 11.55
C GLN A 281 -24.59 10.04 11.54
N LEU A 282 -23.41 10.65 11.35
CA LEU A 282 -22.14 9.97 11.60
C LEU A 282 -21.91 9.75 13.10
N CYS A 283 -22.46 10.60 13.98
CA CYS A 283 -22.33 10.44 15.43
C CYS A 283 -22.93 9.11 15.89
N GLY A 284 -22.23 8.42 16.78
CA GLY A 284 -22.56 7.09 17.27
C GLY A 284 -22.17 5.94 16.32
N LYS A 285 -21.70 6.21 15.09
CA LYS A 285 -21.22 5.15 14.19
C LYS A 285 -19.83 4.69 14.60
N ARG A 286 -19.67 3.37 14.70
CA ARG A 286 -18.38 2.70 14.81
C ARG A 286 -17.82 2.46 13.40
N LEU A 287 -16.64 3.01 13.13
CA LEU A 287 -15.99 2.93 11.82
C LEU A 287 -14.51 2.54 11.99
N ILE A 288 -13.95 1.97 10.94
CA ILE A 288 -12.51 1.83 10.78
C ILE A 288 -12.01 3.04 10.02
N PHE A 289 -11.08 3.78 10.61
CA PHE A 289 -10.43 4.93 9.99
C PHE A 289 -9.02 4.56 9.57
N ARG A 290 -8.66 4.87 8.33
CA ARG A 290 -7.29 4.80 7.84
C ARG A 290 -6.66 6.18 7.83
N PHE A 291 -5.54 6.32 8.50
CA PHE A 291 -4.76 7.55 8.60
C PHE A 291 -3.44 7.41 7.85
N LYS A 292 -2.95 8.52 7.27
CA LYS A 292 -1.54 8.68 6.90
C LYS A 292 -1.02 9.84 7.73
N LEU A 293 -0.15 9.54 8.70
CA LEU A 293 0.45 10.56 9.54
C LEU A 293 1.43 11.41 8.71
N ASN A 294 1.43 12.71 8.98
CA ASN A 294 2.39 13.65 8.41
C ASN A 294 3.32 14.19 9.50
N ASP A 295 4.31 14.98 9.10
CA ASP A 295 5.29 15.55 10.03
C ASP A 295 4.65 16.41 11.13
N ASN A 296 3.49 17.02 10.89
CA ASN A 296 2.80 17.77 11.96
C ASN A 296 2.24 16.85 13.04
N ASN A 297 1.81 15.65 12.68
CA ASN A 297 1.39 14.63 13.64
C ASN A 297 2.61 14.05 14.37
N LEU A 298 3.68 13.77 13.63
CA LEU A 298 4.83 13.00 14.11
C LEU A 298 5.89 13.85 14.84
N THR A 299 6.01 15.13 14.51
CA THR A 299 6.98 16.07 15.13
C THR A 299 6.30 16.93 16.20
N PHE A 300 5.15 17.52 15.89
CA PHE A 300 4.47 18.46 16.79
C PHE A 300 3.35 17.82 17.62
N GLY A 301 3.02 16.55 17.39
CA GLY A 301 1.95 15.85 18.12
C GLY A 301 0.55 16.41 17.83
N THR A 302 0.35 17.03 16.66
CA THR A 302 -0.95 17.65 16.32
C THR A 302 -2.04 16.59 16.25
N GLN A 303 -3.08 16.74 17.07
CA GLN A 303 -4.14 15.75 17.25
C GLN A 303 -5.22 15.74 16.16
N ASN A 304 -5.09 16.50 15.07
CA ASN A 304 -6.05 16.50 13.96
C ASN A 304 -5.54 15.63 12.80
N TYR A 305 -6.06 14.41 12.69
CA TYR A 305 -5.60 13.41 11.73
C TYR A 305 -6.44 13.43 10.45
N ALA A 306 -5.79 13.50 9.29
CA ALA A 306 -6.49 13.44 8.00
C ALA A 306 -6.86 12.00 7.67
N VAL A 307 -8.15 11.73 7.49
CA VAL A 307 -8.65 10.41 7.11
C VAL A 307 -8.41 10.18 5.61
N LYS A 308 -7.79 9.06 5.27
CA LYS A 308 -7.57 8.63 3.88
C LYS A 308 -8.65 7.70 3.38
N ARG A 309 -9.21 6.88 4.28
CA ARG A 309 -10.26 5.91 3.97
C ARG A 309 -11.04 5.56 5.22
N THR A 310 -12.30 5.19 5.06
CA THR A 310 -13.12 4.58 6.11
C THR A 310 -13.69 3.24 5.69
N PHE A 311 -13.95 2.36 6.64
CA PHE A 311 -14.65 1.10 6.41
C PHE A 311 -15.69 0.88 7.49
N VAL A 312 -16.76 0.17 7.15
CA VAL A 312 -17.72 -0.33 8.14
C VAL A 312 -17.12 -1.61 8.72
N PRO A 313 -16.96 -1.74 10.05
CA PRO A 313 -16.48 -2.97 10.66
C PRO A 313 -17.37 -4.15 10.29
N ASP A 314 -16.77 -5.29 10.00
CA ASP A 314 -17.46 -6.56 9.83
C ASP A 314 -17.21 -7.39 11.09
N ASP A 315 -18.26 -7.65 11.87
CA ASP A 315 -18.12 -8.27 13.20
C ASP A 315 -17.47 -9.66 13.13
N ARG A 316 -17.68 -10.41 12.03
CA ARG A 316 -17.05 -11.72 11.86
C ARG A 316 -15.56 -11.59 11.59
N LEU A 317 -15.15 -10.62 10.77
CA LEU A 317 -13.74 -10.35 10.53
C LEU A 317 -13.04 -9.78 11.76
N GLU A 318 -13.72 -8.92 12.54
CA GLU A 318 -13.17 -8.38 13.79
C GLU A 318 -12.95 -9.49 14.83
N MET A 319 -13.89 -10.42 14.99
CA MET A 319 -13.70 -11.59 15.86
C MET A 319 -12.50 -12.43 15.42
N LEU A 320 -12.40 -12.76 14.14
CA LEU A 320 -11.28 -13.55 13.60
C LEU A 320 -9.93 -12.84 13.80
N TYR A 321 -9.90 -11.51 13.64
CA TYR A 321 -8.70 -10.71 13.88
C TYR A 321 -8.26 -10.78 15.34
N LEU A 322 -9.20 -10.70 16.30
CA LEU A 322 -8.91 -10.80 17.72
C LEU A 322 -8.43 -12.20 18.12
N ASP A 323 -9.06 -13.25 17.59
CA ASP A 323 -8.66 -14.64 17.86
C ASP A 323 -7.22 -14.89 17.39
N ASN A 324 -6.90 -14.50 16.15
CA ASN A 324 -5.54 -14.65 15.61
C ASN A 324 -4.51 -13.86 16.44
N LYS A 325 -4.85 -12.64 16.87
CA LYS A 325 -3.95 -11.81 17.67
C LYS A 325 -3.70 -12.43 19.06
N ALA A 326 -4.74 -12.99 19.68
CA ALA A 326 -4.61 -13.70 20.96
C ALA A 326 -3.76 -14.97 20.82
N GLU A 327 -3.89 -15.72 19.73
CA GLU A 327 -3.03 -16.87 19.44
C GLU A 327 -1.57 -16.47 19.24
N GLU A 328 -1.28 -15.36 18.55
CA GLU A 328 0.07 -14.81 18.39
C GLU A 328 0.69 -14.43 19.74
N GLU A 329 -0.04 -13.71 20.59
CA GLU A 329 0.43 -13.31 21.93
C GLU A 329 0.72 -14.53 22.83
N LEU A 330 -0.11 -15.57 22.78
CA LEU A 330 0.11 -16.82 23.53
C LEU A 330 1.36 -17.59 23.05
N MET A 331 1.64 -17.59 21.75
CA MET A 331 2.84 -18.24 21.21
C MET A 331 4.11 -17.50 21.63
N ASP A 332 4.09 -16.17 21.67
CA ASP A 332 5.24 -15.37 22.11
C ASP A 332 5.53 -15.59 23.61
N ASP A 333 4.50 -15.64 24.46
CA ASP A 333 4.64 -15.93 25.90
C ASP A 333 5.20 -17.35 26.16
N GLU A 334 4.81 -18.34 25.36
CA GLU A 334 5.37 -19.70 25.46
C GLU A 334 6.85 -19.74 25.06
N VAL A 335 7.25 -19.01 24.01
CA VAL A 335 8.63 -18.89 23.57
C VAL A 335 9.49 -18.23 24.65
N ASP A 336 9.03 -17.12 25.22
CA ASP A 336 9.73 -16.42 26.32
C ASP A 336 9.86 -17.30 27.56
N THR A 337 8.80 -18.06 27.90
CA THR A 337 8.83 -19.02 29.00
C THR A 337 9.85 -20.15 28.77
N VAL A 338 9.96 -20.66 27.54
CA VAL A 338 10.97 -21.68 27.16
C VAL A 338 12.39 -21.11 27.19
N LEU A 339 12.59 -19.88 26.74
CA LEU A 339 13.88 -19.20 26.78
C LEU A 339 14.34 -18.96 28.23
N MET A 340 13.43 -18.52 29.12
CA MET A 340 13.73 -18.36 30.54
C MET A 340 14.06 -19.70 31.23
N LYS A 341 13.40 -20.80 30.86
CA LYS A 341 13.73 -22.14 31.39
C LYS A 341 15.10 -22.64 30.93
N LYS A 342 15.54 -22.31 29.71
CA LYS A 342 16.88 -22.69 29.22
C LYS A 342 18.01 -21.93 29.90
N GLN A 343 17.79 -20.67 30.27
CA GLN A 343 18.80 -19.86 30.99
C GLN A 343 19.00 -20.28 32.46
N ASN A 344 18.02 -20.96 33.06
CA ASN A 344 18.07 -21.44 34.45
C ASN A 344 18.46 -22.92 34.61
N MET A 345 18.88 -23.62 33.54
CA MET A 345 19.42 -24.97 33.66
C MET A 345 20.90 -24.90 34.08
N PRO A 346 21.32 -25.54 35.21
CA PRO A 346 22.71 -25.52 35.62
C PRO A 346 23.58 -26.33 34.64
N ASP A 347 24.71 -25.75 34.24
CA ASP A 347 25.70 -26.35 33.35
C ASP A 347 26.19 -27.71 33.88
N ARG A 348 25.65 -28.81 33.33
CA ARG A 348 26.22 -30.14 33.51
C ARG A 348 27.37 -30.33 32.52
N LYS A 349 28.53 -29.76 32.83
CA LYS A 349 29.81 -30.27 32.32
C LYS A 349 30.86 -30.36 33.43
N SER A 350 31.50 -31.53 33.48
CA SER A 350 32.70 -31.90 34.22
C SER A 350 32.59 -32.16 35.73
N GLN A 351 32.01 -33.31 36.10
CA GLN A 351 32.64 -34.16 37.12
C GLN A 351 32.95 -35.51 36.47
N ASN A 352 34.09 -35.54 35.79
CA ASN A 352 34.84 -36.77 35.61
C ASN A 352 36.30 -36.36 35.50
N ASN A 353 36.96 -36.32 36.66
CA ASN A 353 38.39 -36.50 36.89
C ASN A 353 38.66 -36.23 38.37
N ASN A 354 38.75 -37.29 39.18
CA ASN A 354 39.95 -37.55 39.99
C ASN A 354 39.78 -38.80 40.86
N VAL A 355 40.79 -39.67 40.70
CA VAL A 355 41.22 -40.84 41.48
C VAL A 355 40.49 -42.16 41.23
#